data_AF-A0A9E1P2X5-F1
#
_entry.id   AF-A0A9E1P2X5-F1
#
_cell.length_a   1.000
_cell.length_b   1.000
_cell.length_c   1.000
_cell.angle_alpha   90.00
_cell.angle_beta   90.00
_cell.angle_gamma   90.00
#
_symmetry.space_group_name_H-M   'P 1'
#
loop_
_entity.id
_entity.type
_entity.pdbx_description
1 polymer ?
#
loop_
_entity_poly.entity_id
_entity_poly.type
_entity_poly.pdbx_seq_one_letter_code
_entity_poly.pdbx_strand_id
1 'polypeptide(L)'
;MNAQIYDINGTSLLNVRNSYEIKVIKAMKNLLAEYDKCDGCSICLQDIYALSLSKIKPKYVQEGTIILKKDDDQKIIEKVVRHAIEKVIENPNHS
;
A
#
# COMPACT_ATOMS: atom_id res chain seq x y z
N MET A 1 17.60 5.15 4.76
CA MET A 1 16.82 6.25 5.35
C MET A 1 17.64 6.86 6.46
N ASN A 2 17.76 8.19 6.50
CA ASN A 2 18.51 8.86 7.55
C ASN A 2 17.56 9.06 8.75
N ALA A 3 17.71 8.26 9.82
CA ALA A 3 16.73 8.20 10.91
C ALA A 3 16.49 9.56 11.59
N GLN A 4 17.51 10.44 11.62
CA GLN A 4 17.47 11.75 12.26
C GLN A 4 16.39 12.70 11.72
N ILE A 5 15.88 12.51 10.49
CA ILE A 5 14.82 13.38 9.93
C ILE A 5 13.43 13.08 10.52
N TYR A 6 13.27 11.92 11.18
CA TYR A 6 12.00 11.48 11.75
C TYR A 6 11.90 11.75 13.25
N ASP A 7 12.90 12.39 13.85
CA ASP A 7 12.93 12.70 15.27
C ASP A 7 12.39 14.11 15.54
N ILE A 8 11.40 14.21 16.44
CA ILE A 8 10.90 15.48 16.97
C ILE A 8 11.03 15.43 18.49
N ASN A 9 11.86 16.30 19.08
CA ASN A 9 12.07 16.40 20.53
C ASN A 9 12.41 15.06 21.20
N GLY A 10 13.26 14.25 20.56
CA GLY A 10 13.64 12.92 21.06
C GLY A 10 12.57 11.84 20.91
N THR A 11 11.46 12.13 20.21
CA THR A 11 10.43 11.14 19.85
C THR A 11 10.60 10.75 18.38
N SER A 12 10.83 9.46 18.12
CA SER A 12 10.93 8.95 16.76
C SER A 12 9.55 8.71 16.14
N LEU A 13 9.32 9.28 14.96
CA LEU A 13 8.13 9.05 14.14
C LEU A 13 8.30 7.92 13.14
N LEU A 14 9.47 7.26 13.10
CA LEU A 14 9.83 6.26 12.09
C LEU A 14 8.82 5.10 12.01
N ASN A 15 8.20 4.77 13.14
CA ASN A 15 7.28 3.64 13.26
C ASN A 15 5.79 4.04 13.24
N VAL A 16 5.49 5.31 12.93
CA VAL A 16 4.12 5.75 12.63
C VAL A 16 3.81 5.41 11.18
N ARG A 17 3.05 4.33 10.95
CA ARG A 17 2.82 3.78 9.60
C ARG A 17 1.34 3.63 9.30
N ASN A 18 1.00 3.65 8.01
CA ASN A 18 -0.38 3.41 7.60
C ASN A 18 -0.69 1.92 7.74
N SER A 19 -1.68 1.57 8.55
CA SER A 19 -2.08 0.18 8.82
C SER A 19 -2.59 -0.56 7.57
N TYR A 20 -2.97 0.17 6.51
CA TYR A 20 -3.38 -0.42 5.24
C TYR A 20 -2.21 -0.88 4.37
N GLU A 21 -0.97 -0.43 4.62
CA GLU A 21 0.21 -0.82 3.83
C GLU A 21 0.35 -2.34 3.71
N ILE A 22 0.28 -3.04 4.85
CA ILE A 22 0.39 -4.50 4.89
C ILE A 22 -0.80 -5.18 4.21
N LYS A 23 -2.01 -4.63 4.35
CA LYS A 23 -3.21 -5.21 3.73
C LYS A 23 -3.16 -5.07 2.20
N VAL A 24 -2.72 -3.91 1.71
CA VAL A 24 -2.50 -3.67 0.27
C VAL A 24 -1.43 -4.61 -0.27
N ILE A 25 -0.29 -4.77 0.41
CA ILE A 25 0.77 -5.71 -0.02
C ILE A 25 0.23 -7.13 -0.16
N LYS A 26 -0.58 -7.59 0.80
CA LYS A 26 -1.20 -8.93 0.75
C LYS A 26 -2.15 -9.07 -0.42
N ALA A 27 -3.02 -8.08 -0.63
CA ALA A 27 -3.94 -8.06 -1.76
C ALA A 27 -3.19 -8.04 -3.11
N MET A 28 -2.16 -7.22 -3.25
CA MET A 28 -1.31 -7.18 -4.45
C MET A 28 -0.68 -8.55 -4.73
N LYS A 29 -0.08 -9.20 -3.73
CA LYS A 29 0.53 -10.54 -3.90
C LYS A 29 -0.46 -11.59 -4.41
N ASN A 30 -1.71 -11.51 -3.95
CA ASN A 30 -2.75 -12.45 -4.37
C ASN A 30 -3.28 -12.11 -5.78
N LEU A 31 -3.53 -10.82 -6.04
CA LEU A 31 -4.24 -10.37 -7.23
C LEU A 31 -3.34 -10.26 -8.46
N LEU A 32 -2.06 -9.90 -8.31
CA LEU A 32 -1.16 -9.74 -9.45
C LEU A 32 -1.01 -11.02 -10.29
N ALA A 33 -1.14 -12.19 -9.67
CA ALA A 33 -1.13 -13.48 -10.36
C ALA A 33 -2.31 -13.68 -11.33
N GLU A 34 -3.37 -12.86 -11.22
CA GLU A 34 -4.54 -12.89 -12.11
C GLU A 34 -4.38 -11.99 -13.35
N TYR A 35 -3.30 -11.21 -13.46
CA TYR A 35 -3.12 -10.20 -14.50
C TYR A 35 -1.83 -10.44 -15.32
N ASP A 36 -1.91 -11.30 -16.34
CA ASP A 36 -0.79 -11.62 -17.25
C ASP A 36 -0.21 -10.40 -18.00
N LYS A 37 -1.00 -9.32 -18.11
CA LYS A 37 -0.59 -8.07 -18.78
C LYS A 37 0.22 -7.13 -17.89
N CYS A 38 0.28 -7.39 -16.58
CA CYS A 38 1.16 -6.65 -15.70
C CYS A 38 2.56 -7.26 -15.81
N ASP A 39 3.53 -6.48 -16.31
CA ASP A 39 4.92 -6.93 -16.48
C ASP A 39 5.66 -7.14 -15.15
N GLY A 40 5.02 -6.79 -14.02
CA GLY A 40 5.56 -6.95 -12.67
C GLY A 40 6.82 -6.13 -12.42
N CYS A 41 7.12 -5.13 -13.25
CA CYS A 41 8.33 -4.34 -13.08
C CYS A 41 8.27 -3.52 -11.77
N SER A 42 9.43 -3.17 -11.23
CA SER A 42 9.50 -2.50 -9.93
C SER A 42 8.76 -1.16 -9.89
N ILE A 43 8.69 -0.43 -11.02
CA ILE A 43 7.95 0.82 -11.16
C ILE A 43 6.44 0.55 -11.13
N CYS A 44 5.94 -0.41 -11.91
CA CYS A 44 4.54 -0.85 -11.85
C CYS A 44 4.10 -1.22 -10.45
N LEU A 45 4.91 -2.02 -9.73
CA LEU A 45 4.58 -2.45 -8.38
C LEU A 45 4.49 -1.25 -7.42
N GLN A 46 5.40 -0.28 -7.54
CA GLN A 46 5.38 0.94 -6.74
C GLN A 46 4.17 1.82 -7.07
N ASP A 47 3.84 1.97 -8.35
CA ASP A 47 2.69 2.76 -8.81
C ASP A 47 1.37 2.14 -8.35
N ILE A 48 1.21 0.81 -8.49
CA ILE A 48 0.03 0.09 -8.01
C ILE A 48 -0.12 0.27 -6.50
N TYR A 49 0.98 0.14 -5.75
CA TYR A 49 0.99 0.33 -4.30
C TYR A 49 0.59 1.75 -3.90
N ALA A 50 1.22 2.76 -4.51
CA ALA A 50 0.97 4.17 -4.23
C ALA A 50 -0.47 4.57 -4.60
N LEU A 51 -0.92 4.18 -5.78
CA LEU A 51 -2.28 4.44 -6.26
C LEU A 51 -3.31 3.78 -5.35
N SER A 52 -3.09 2.53 -4.94
CA SER A 52 -3.98 1.83 -4.01
C SER A 52 -4.13 2.58 -2.69
N LEU A 53 -3.01 2.98 -2.07
CA LEU A 53 -3.04 3.72 -0.80
C LEU A 53 -3.68 5.09 -0.93
N SER A 54 -3.52 5.78 -2.07
CA SER A 54 -4.14 7.08 -2.33
C SER A 54 -5.67 7.04 -2.36
N LYS A 55 -6.25 5.88 -2.66
CA LYS A 55 -7.71 5.67 -2.78
C LYS A 55 -8.36 5.20 -1.50
N ILE A 56 -7.59 4.89 -0.45
CA ILE A 56 -8.08 4.43 0.84
C ILE A 56 -7.85 5.55 1.85
N LYS A 57 -8.84 5.83 2.70
CA LYS A 57 -8.65 6.77 3.82
C LYS A 57 -7.53 6.23 4.72
N PRO A 58 -6.39 6.94 4.86
CA PRO A 58 -5.26 6.39 5.59
C PRO A 58 -5.58 6.25 7.07
N LYS A 59 -5.04 5.20 7.70
CA LYS A 59 -5.17 4.95 9.14
C LYS A 59 -3.80 4.70 9.73
N TYR A 60 -3.20 5.76 10.28
CA TYR A 60 -1.88 5.70 10.89
C TYR A 60 -1.97 5.13 12.31
N VAL A 61 -0.99 4.30 12.65
CA VAL A 61 -0.87 3.62 13.93
C VAL A 61 0.54 3.76 14.47
N GLN A 62 0.66 3.87 15.79
CA GLN A 62 1.93 3.85 16.49
C GLN A 62 2.32 2.41 16.82
N GLU A 63 3.62 2.12 16.81
CA GLU A 63 4.16 0.85 17.28
C GLU A 63 3.70 0.57 18.73
N GLY A 64 3.29 -0.67 19.02
CA GLY A 64 2.75 -1.06 20.32
C GLY A 64 1.25 -0.83 20.53
N THR A 65 0.54 -0.20 19.58
CA THR A 65 -0.93 -0.03 19.68
C THR A 65 -1.67 -1.27 19.17
N ILE A 66 -2.60 -1.81 19.95
CA ILE A 66 -3.44 -2.95 19.54
C ILE A 66 -4.43 -2.49 18.46
N ILE A 67 -4.30 -3.04 17.25
CA ILE A 67 -5.23 -2.80 16.15
C ILE A 67 -6.30 -3.89 16.18
N LEU A 68 -7.53 -3.53 16.57
CA LEU A 68 -8.69 -4.41 16.40
C LEU A 68 -8.94 -4.59 14.90
N LYS A 69 -8.82 -5.83 14.41
CA LYS A 69 -9.10 -6.19 13.02
C LYS A 69 -10.60 -6.08 12.77
N LYS A 70 -10.97 -5.33 11.72
CA LYS A 70 -12.31 -5.42 11.10
C LYS A 70 -12.15 -6.08 9.75
N ASP A 71 -12.91 -7.15 9.52
CA ASP A 71 -12.90 -7.94 8.28
C ASP A 71 -13.54 -7.17 7.10
N ASP A 72 -14.39 -6.19 7.38
CA ASP A 72 -15.12 -5.41 6.36
C ASP A 72 -14.20 -4.66 5.37
N ASP A 73 -12.94 -4.41 5.75
CA ASP A 73 -11.99 -3.69 4.91
C ASP A 73 -11.49 -4.51 3.71
N GLN A 74 -11.50 -5.85 3.79
CA GLN A 74 -10.77 -6.67 2.80
C GLN A 74 -11.31 -6.53 1.38
N LYS A 75 -12.65 -6.62 1.21
CA LYS A 75 -13.29 -6.48 -0.12
C LYS A 75 -13.04 -5.11 -0.73
N ILE A 76 -13.03 -4.06 0.09
CA ILE A 76 -12.76 -2.69 -0.36
C ILE A 76 -11.32 -2.58 -0.84
N ILE A 77 -10.37 -3.14 -0.08
CA ILE A 77 -8.95 -3.12 -0.42
C ILE A 77 -8.70 -3.88 -1.72
N GLU A 78 -9.25 -5.08 -1.87
CA GLU A 78 -9.10 -5.86 -3.11
C GLU A 78 -9.68 -5.10 -4.31
N LYS A 79 -10.86 -4.49 -4.17
CA LYS A 79 -11.46 -3.67 -5.24
C LYS A 79 -10.56 -2.49 -5.63
N VAL A 80 -9.97 -1.80 -4.65
CA VAL A 80 -9.06 -0.68 -4.90
C VAL A 80 -7.77 -1.16 -5.58
N VAL A 81 -7.21 -2.29 -5.14
CA VAL A 81 -5.99 -2.86 -5.74
C VAL A 81 -6.24 -3.31 -7.18
N ARG A 82 -7.36 -3.98 -7.48
CA ARG A 82 -7.74 -4.34 -8.87
C ARG A 82 -7.80 -3.10 -9.76
N HIS A 83 -8.47 -2.05 -9.29
CA HIS A 83 -8.55 -0.79 -10.01
C HIS A 83 -7.17 -0.16 -10.26
N ALA A 84 -6.27 -0.22 -9.26
CA ALA A 84 -4.92 0.29 -9.42
C ALA A 84 -4.09 -0.52 -10.43
N ILE A 85 -4.19 -1.85 -10.40
CA ILE A 85 -3.54 -2.75 -11.37
C ILE A 85 -4.01 -2.41 -12.79
N GLU A 86 -5.33 -2.37 -13.02
CA GLU A 86 -5.93 -2.05 -14.31
C GLU A 86 -5.45 -0.69 -14.82
N LYS A 87 -5.42 0.33 -13.95
CA LYS A 87 -5.02 1.67 -14.34
C LYS A 87 -3.55 1.77 -14.76
N VAL A 88 -2.67 1.07 -14.06
CA VAL A 88 -1.24 1.04 -14.36
C VAL A 88 -0.95 0.23 -15.63
N ILE A 89 -1.68 -0.87 -15.87
CA ILE A 89 -1.59 -1.63 -17.13
C ILE A 89 -2.01 -0.75 -18.33
N GLU A 90 -3.08 0.04 -18.17
CA GLU A 90 -3.55 0.92 -19.25
C GLU A 90 -2.60 2.08 -19.54
N ASN A 91 -1.88 2.58 -18.54
CA ASN A 91 -1.00 3.75 -18.64
C ASN A 91 0.28 3.53 -17.83
N PRO A 92 1.20 2.68 -18.29
CA PRO A 92 2.44 2.40 -17.56
C PRO A 92 3.37 3.62 -17.56
N ASN A 93 4.00 3.89 -16.41
CA ASN A 93 5.03 4.94 -16.27
C ASN A 93 6.46 4.42 -16.51
N HIS A 94 6.59 3.23 -17.08
CA HIS A 94 7.87 2.64 -17.48
C HIS A 94 7.93 2.51 -19.00
N SER A 95 9.14 2.40 -19.54
CA SER A 95 9.43 2.31 -20.98
C SER A 95 9.71 0.88 -21.41
#